data_AF-A0A2W5XDH5-F1
#
_entry.id   AF-A0A2W5XDH5-F1
#
_cell.length_a   1.000
_cell.length_b   1.000
_cell.length_c   1.000
_cell.angle_alpha   90.00
_cell.angle_beta   90.00
_cell.angle_gamma   90.00
#
_symmetry.space_group_name_H-M   'P 1'
#
loop_
_entity.id
_entity.type
_entity.pdbx_description
1 polymer ?
#
loop_
_entity_poly.entity_id
_entity_poly.type
_entity_poly.pdbx_seq_one_letter_code
_entity_poly.pdbx_strand_id
1 'polypeptide(L)'
;MEFEAETEEALVALAWRWVMGPRRQPDGSVADQVDQANHADLRRRQLGEVLNAIRGADSRRLLHEVAELSVHDTALLLDANLAARYGKRTGTAFAGIVAGPNKVMRRVARRDLVTWDADVRGYRMDPADAEIVLQRWPVR
;
A
#
# COMPACT_ATOMS: atom_id res chain seq x y z
N MET A 1 37.68 -10.14 -28.50
CA MET A 1 37.01 -11.31 -27.91
C MET A 1 36.11 -11.86 -28.99
N GLU A 2 36.42 -13.05 -29.49
CA GLU A 2 35.67 -13.69 -30.58
C GLU A 2 34.74 -14.73 -29.94
N PHE A 3 33.46 -14.68 -30.32
CA PHE A 3 32.44 -15.60 -29.83
C PHE A 3 32.14 -16.60 -30.95
N GLU A 4 32.36 -17.88 -30.70
CA GLU A 4 31.96 -18.96 -31.60
C GLU A 4 30.69 -19.62 -31.06
N ALA A 5 29.67 -19.76 -31.91
CA ALA A 5 28.48 -20.56 -31.62
C ALA A 5 27.97 -21.20 -32.91
N GLU A 6 27.37 -22.39 -32.78
CA GLU A 6 26.89 -23.17 -33.94
C GLU A 6 25.61 -22.61 -34.56
N THR A 7 24.93 -21.69 -33.88
CA THR A 7 23.72 -21.01 -34.39
C THR A 7 23.78 -19.50 -34.12
N GLU A 8 23.18 -18.72 -35.02
CA GLU A 8 23.09 -17.26 -34.93
C GLU A 8 22.37 -16.82 -33.65
N GLU A 9 21.33 -17.56 -33.24
CA GLU A 9 20.58 -17.32 -32.00
C GLU A 9 21.43 -17.51 -30.74
N ALA A 10 22.33 -18.51 -30.73
CA ALA A 10 23.24 -18.74 -29.62
C ALA A 10 24.34 -17.66 -29.54
N LEU A 11 24.79 -17.16 -30.69
CA LEU A 11 25.76 -16.07 -30.81
C LEU A 11 25.17 -14.75 -30.30
N VAL A 12 23.93 -14.45 -30.68
CA VAL A 12 23.17 -13.29 -30.17
C VAL A 12 22.95 -13.41 -28.67
N ALA A 13 22.55 -14.58 -28.15
CA ALA A 13 22.38 -14.79 -26.71
C ALA A 13 23.68 -14.61 -25.91
N LEU A 14 24.82 -15.06 -26.44
CA LEU A 14 26.16 -14.87 -25.85
C LEU A 14 26.56 -13.39 -25.81
N ALA A 15 26.37 -12.67 -26.92
CA ALA A 15 26.65 -11.25 -27.02
C ALA A 15 25.76 -10.44 -26.05
N TRP A 16 24.46 -10.75 -25.97
CA TRP A 16 23.53 -10.11 -25.04
C TRP A 16 23.89 -10.36 -23.57
N ARG A 17 24.33 -11.58 -23.22
CA ARG A 17 24.75 -11.92 -21.85
C ARG A 17 26.01 -11.17 -21.41
N TRP A 18 26.89 -10.85 -22.36
CA TRP A 18 28.11 -10.09 -22.10
C TRP A 18 27.84 -8.59 -21.93
N VAL A 19 26.93 -8.03 -22.73
CA VAL A 19 26.56 -6.60 -22.69
C VAL A 19 25.67 -6.25 -21.49
N MET A 20 24.74 -7.13 -21.09
CA MET A 20 23.73 -6.83 -20.07
C MET A 20 23.95 -7.58 -18.73
N GLY A 21 24.99 -8.41 -18.63
CA GLY A 21 25.14 -9.36 -17.52
C GLY A 21 24.15 -10.52 -17.60
N PRO A 22 24.27 -11.55 -16.74
CA PRO A 22 23.32 -12.66 -16.73
C PRO A 22 21.91 -12.13 -16.48
N ARG A 23 20.99 -12.39 -17.41
CA ARG A 23 19.56 -12.14 -17.20
C ARG A 23 19.15 -12.85 -15.91
N ARG A 24 18.67 -12.09 -14.93
CA ARG A 24 17.95 -12.60 -13.76
C ARG A 24 16.85 -13.52 -14.30
N GLN A 25 17.04 -14.83 -14.15
CA GLN A 25 15.93 -15.77 -14.24
C GLN A 25 14.96 -15.43 -13.09
N PRO A 26 13.64 -15.46 -13.32
CA PRO A 26 12.67 -15.37 -12.25
C PRO A 26 12.61 -16.74 -11.55
N ASP A 27 13.75 -17.16 -11.01
CA ASP A 27 13.77 -18.21 -10.00
C ASP A 27 13.71 -17.44 -8.68
N GLY A 28 12.58 -17.54 -7.96
CA GLY A 28 12.23 -16.72 -6.81
C GLY A 28 13.28 -16.83 -5.70
N SER A 29 14.35 -16.05 -5.85
CA SER A 29 15.58 -16.24 -5.12
C SER A 29 15.33 -15.96 -3.64
N VAL A 30 16.01 -16.70 -2.78
CA VAL A 30 15.94 -16.48 -1.32
C VAL A 30 16.21 -15.01 -0.98
N ALA A 31 17.04 -14.32 -1.77
CA ALA A 31 17.29 -12.88 -1.64
C ALA A 31 16.03 -12.03 -1.87
N ASP A 32 15.25 -12.30 -2.93
CA ASP A 32 14.01 -11.56 -3.21
C ASP A 32 12.93 -11.83 -2.14
N GLN A 33 12.89 -13.07 -1.60
CA GLN A 33 11.97 -13.42 -0.51
C GLN A 33 12.36 -12.73 0.81
N VAL A 34 13.66 -12.69 1.12
CA VAL A 34 14.20 -11.99 2.31
C VAL A 34 13.96 -10.48 2.19
N ASP A 35 14.17 -9.90 1.01
CA ASP A 35 13.90 -8.49 0.78
C ASP A 35 12.41 -8.18 0.94
N GLN A 36 11.50 -8.99 0.37
CA GLN A 36 10.06 -8.81 0.56
C GLN A 36 9.63 -8.95 2.02
N ALA A 37 10.16 -9.94 2.75
CA ALA A 37 9.88 -10.12 4.16
C ALA A 37 10.35 -8.91 4.99
N ASN A 38 11.55 -8.39 4.70
CA ASN A 38 12.08 -7.19 5.34
C ASN A 38 11.21 -5.95 5.06
N HIS A 39 10.71 -5.79 3.84
CA HIS A 39 9.80 -4.70 3.48
C HIS A 39 8.44 -4.83 4.19
N ALA A 40 7.89 -6.04 4.28
CA ALA A 40 6.65 -6.30 5.00
C ALA A 40 6.80 -6.02 6.51
N ASP A 41 7.91 -6.42 7.10
CA ASP A 41 8.23 -6.15 8.51
C ASP A 41 8.40 -4.66 8.79
N LEU A 42 9.13 -3.94 7.93
CA LEU A 42 9.26 -2.50 8.01
C LEU A 42 7.89 -1.82 7.93
N ARG A 43 7.06 -2.23 6.96
CA ARG A 43 5.69 -1.72 6.80
C ARG A 43 4.85 -1.93 8.05
N ARG A 44 4.85 -3.13 8.63
CA ARG A 44 4.13 -3.45 9.88
C ARG A 44 4.61 -2.58 11.04
N ARG A 45 5.91 -2.37 11.20
CA ARG A 45 6.48 -1.50 12.25
C ARG A 45 6.05 -0.05 12.07
N GLN A 46 6.24 0.51 10.87
CA GLN A 46 5.85 1.87 10.52
C GLN A 46 4.36 2.11 10.74
N LEU A 47 3.51 1.19 10.28
CA LEU A 47 2.07 1.32 10.46
C LEU A 47 1.68 1.14 11.93
N GLY A 48 2.34 0.25 12.67
CA GLY A 48 2.15 0.12 14.12
C GLY A 48 2.38 1.44 14.86
N GLU A 49 3.44 2.18 14.54
CA GLU A 49 3.70 3.52 15.08
C GLU A 49 2.60 4.52 14.74
N VAL A 50 2.15 4.52 13.48
CA VAL A 50 1.08 5.40 12.99
C VAL A 50 -0.23 5.13 13.71
N LEU A 51 -0.64 3.86 13.82
CA LEU A 51 -1.88 3.47 14.48
C LEU A 51 -1.86 3.78 15.99
N ASN A 52 -0.69 3.70 16.64
CA ASN A 52 -0.55 4.09 18.05
C ASN A 52 -0.71 5.61 18.27
N ALA A 53 -0.35 6.43 17.27
CA ALA A 53 -0.49 7.89 17.33
C ALA A 53 -1.93 8.37 17.08
N ILE A 54 -2.78 7.56 16.44
CA ILE A 54 -4.16 7.93 16.11
C ILE A 54 -5.05 7.77 17.36
N ARG A 55 -5.51 8.89 17.91
CA ARG A 55 -6.36 8.93 19.12
C ARG A 55 -7.85 9.16 18.84
N GLY A 56 -8.21 9.78 17.72
CA GLY A 56 -9.59 10.15 17.41
C GLY A 56 -10.46 8.93 17.09
N ALA A 57 -11.61 8.81 17.77
CA ALA A 57 -12.57 7.73 17.54
C ALA A 57 -13.10 7.71 16.10
N ASP A 58 -13.48 8.88 15.56
CA ASP A 58 -13.92 9.04 14.18
C ASP A 58 -12.84 8.59 13.18
N SER A 59 -11.57 8.96 13.42
CA SER A 59 -10.45 8.54 12.56
C SER A 59 -10.24 7.04 12.58
N ARG A 60 -10.29 6.41 13.76
CA ARG A 60 -10.14 4.94 13.86
C ARG A 60 -11.27 4.22 13.15
N ARG A 61 -12.51 4.64 13.39
CA ARG A 61 -13.69 4.08 12.73
C ARG A 61 -13.60 4.24 11.22
N LEU A 62 -13.24 5.43 10.73
CA LEU A 62 -13.16 5.70 9.29
C LEU A 62 -12.05 4.87 8.63
N LEU A 63 -10.88 4.77 9.26
CA LEU A 63 -9.79 3.95 8.75
C LEU A 63 -10.16 2.46 8.73
N HIS A 64 -10.94 1.99 9.71
CA HIS A 64 -11.46 0.63 9.71
C HIS A 64 -12.42 0.40 8.52
N GLU A 65 -13.41 1.27 8.32
CA GLU A 65 -14.35 1.17 7.19
C GLU A 65 -13.61 1.26 5.82
N VAL A 66 -12.59 2.13 5.70
CA VAL A 66 -11.74 2.18 4.50
C VAL A 66 -10.94 0.89 4.33
N ALA A 67 -10.39 0.33 5.41
CA ALA A 67 -9.59 -0.89 5.35
C ALA A 67 -10.44 -2.11 4.92
N GLU A 68 -11.64 -2.28 5.50
CA GLU A 68 -12.57 -3.35 5.12
C GLU A 68 -12.90 -3.33 3.63
N LEU A 69 -13.09 -2.14 3.05
CA LEU A 69 -13.36 -2.03 1.63
C LEU A 69 -12.10 -2.22 0.77
N SER A 70 -10.96 -1.71 1.24
CA SER A 70 -9.70 -1.74 0.48
C SER A 70 -9.12 -3.15 0.35
N VAL A 71 -9.33 -4.05 1.32
CA VAL A 71 -8.96 -5.47 1.16
C VAL A 71 -9.76 -6.18 0.06
N HIS A 72 -10.90 -5.61 -0.34
CA HIS A 72 -11.75 -6.07 -1.44
C HIS A 72 -11.66 -5.14 -2.67
N ASP A 73 -10.58 -4.37 -2.79
CA ASP A 73 -10.35 -3.40 -3.88
C ASP A 73 -11.50 -2.40 -4.09
N THR A 74 -12.24 -2.10 -3.03
CA THR A 74 -13.38 -1.19 -3.03
C THR A 74 -13.03 0.08 -2.27
N ALA A 75 -13.51 1.22 -2.75
CA ALA A 75 -13.33 2.51 -2.08
C ALA A 75 -14.49 2.83 -1.14
N LEU A 76 -14.20 3.53 -0.04
CA LEU A 76 -15.23 4.12 0.81
C LEU A 76 -15.80 5.38 0.14
N LEU A 77 -17.01 5.28 -0.40
CA LEU A 77 -17.70 6.39 -1.06
C LEU A 77 -18.03 7.50 -0.06
N LEU A 78 -17.71 8.76 -0.40
CA LEU A 78 -18.16 9.92 0.37
C LEU A 78 -19.55 10.35 -0.07
N ASP A 79 -20.56 9.65 0.44
CA ASP A 79 -21.98 9.91 0.16
C ASP A 79 -22.74 10.48 1.37
N ALA A 80 -24.03 10.76 1.16
CA ALA A 80 -24.90 11.27 2.22
C ALA A 80 -25.13 10.27 3.36
N ASN A 81 -25.04 8.96 3.08
CA ASN A 81 -25.21 7.91 4.08
C ASN A 81 -24.01 7.90 5.04
N LEU A 82 -22.79 7.90 4.52
CA LEU A 82 -21.58 8.02 5.33
C LEU A 82 -21.60 9.33 6.14
N ALA A 83 -21.98 10.44 5.52
CA ALA A 83 -22.11 11.71 6.20
C ALA A 83 -23.09 11.63 7.38
N ALA A 84 -24.26 10.99 7.20
CA ALA A 84 -25.23 10.76 8.26
C ALA A 84 -24.68 9.86 9.38
N ARG A 85 -23.99 8.76 9.05
CA ARG A 85 -23.37 7.85 10.05
C ARG A 85 -22.35 8.53 10.96
N TYR A 86 -21.66 9.56 10.45
CA TYR A 86 -20.66 10.34 11.18
C TYR A 86 -21.21 11.69 11.70
N GLY A 87 -22.50 11.97 11.51
CA GLY A 87 -23.13 13.23 11.89
C GLY A 87 -22.48 14.46 11.21
N LYS A 88 -21.91 14.30 10.01
CA LYS A 88 -21.26 15.38 9.25
C LYS A 88 -22.21 15.90 8.18
N ARG A 89 -22.07 17.18 7.86
CA ARG A 89 -22.91 17.88 6.87
C ARG A 89 -22.24 18.02 5.50
N THR A 90 -20.92 17.84 5.43
CA THR A 90 -20.13 18.08 4.22
C THR A 90 -19.01 17.05 4.08
N GLY A 91 -18.63 16.75 2.84
CA GLY A 91 -17.46 15.90 2.54
C GLY A 91 -16.15 16.48 3.08
N THR A 92 -16.06 17.82 3.22
CA THR A 92 -14.87 18.50 3.78
C THR A 92 -14.59 18.13 5.23
N ALA A 93 -15.60 17.70 6.00
CA ALA A 93 -15.38 17.23 7.37
C ALA A 93 -14.51 15.95 7.40
N PHE A 94 -14.63 15.08 6.39
CA PHE A 94 -13.85 13.86 6.30
C PHE A 94 -12.38 14.13 5.96
N ALA A 95 -12.09 15.21 5.22
CA ALA A 95 -10.71 15.65 5.00
C ALA A 95 -10.00 15.92 6.34
N GLY A 96 -10.69 16.49 7.33
CA GLY A 96 -10.16 16.68 8.68
C GLY A 96 -9.92 15.37 9.43
N ILE A 97 -10.77 14.36 9.23
CA ILE A 97 -10.64 13.04 9.88
C ILE A 97 -9.42 12.28 9.35
N VAL A 98 -9.14 12.35 8.05
CA VAL A 98 -8.01 11.66 7.40
C VAL A 98 -6.69 12.45 7.47
N ALA A 99 -6.74 13.77 7.61
CA ALA A 99 -5.55 14.62 7.65
C ALA A 99 -4.58 14.24 8.78
N GLY A 100 -5.10 13.95 9.98
CA GLY A 100 -4.28 13.52 11.12
C GLY A 100 -3.50 12.22 10.82
N PRO A 101 -4.19 11.11 10.48
CA PRO A 101 -3.57 9.86 10.07
C PRO A 101 -2.54 10.04 8.94
N ASN A 102 -2.88 10.73 7.85
CA ASN A 102 -1.97 10.97 6.73
C ASN A 102 -0.74 11.78 7.14
N LYS A 103 -0.90 12.79 8.00
CA LYS A 103 0.22 13.57 8.52
C LYS A 103 1.22 12.71 9.28
N VAL A 104 0.74 11.77 10.10
CA VAL A 104 1.63 10.85 10.83
C VAL A 104 2.28 9.88 9.85
N MET A 105 1.51 9.32 8.91
CA MET A 105 2.03 8.38 7.90
C MET A 105 3.13 9.00 7.04
N ARG A 106 2.96 10.24 6.58
CA ARG A 106 3.97 10.95 5.80
C ARG A 106 5.27 11.19 6.58
N ARG A 107 5.21 11.32 7.90
CA ARG A 107 6.42 11.46 8.74
C ARG A 107 7.19 10.16 8.89
N VAL A 108 6.47 9.05 9.06
CA VAL A 108 7.04 7.72 9.35
C VAL A 108 7.47 6.99 8.07
N ALA A 109 6.62 7.02 7.04
CA ALA A 109 6.75 6.18 5.85
C ALA A 109 6.76 6.97 4.52
N ARG A 110 6.79 8.32 4.58
CA ARG A 110 6.86 9.21 3.40
C ARG A 110 5.74 9.02 2.36
N ARG A 111 4.59 8.52 2.78
CA ARG A 111 3.40 8.34 1.93
C ARG A 111 2.11 8.61 2.71
N ASP A 112 0.99 8.68 1.99
CA ASP A 112 -0.34 8.73 2.61
C ASP A 112 -0.80 7.34 3.07
N LEU A 113 -1.59 7.32 4.15
CA LEU A 113 -2.27 6.11 4.61
C LEU A 113 -3.58 5.91 3.85
N VAL A 114 -4.29 7.01 3.61
CA VAL A 114 -5.54 7.03 2.85
C VAL A 114 -5.40 8.00 1.68
N THR A 115 -5.79 7.54 0.50
CA THR A 115 -5.74 8.29 -0.75
C THR A 115 -7.15 8.59 -1.24
N TRP A 116 -7.31 9.75 -1.90
CA TRP A 116 -8.56 10.12 -2.55
C TRP A 116 -8.63 9.50 -3.95
N ASP A 117 -9.66 8.70 -4.19
CA ASP A 117 -10.02 8.19 -5.50
C ASP A 117 -11.07 9.13 -6.11
N ALA A 118 -10.66 9.86 -7.14
CA ALA A 118 -11.49 10.86 -7.80
C ALA A 118 -12.61 10.26 -8.65
N ASP A 119 -12.39 9.08 -9.22
CA ASP A 119 -13.33 8.43 -10.15
C ASP A 119 -14.56 7.94 -9.39
N VAL A 120 -14.34 7.38 -8.20
CA VAL A 120 -15.42 6.90 -7.32
C VAL A 120 -15.84 7.93 -6.27
N ARG A 121 -15.14 9.07 -6.19
CA ARG A 121 -15.32 10.11 -5.16
C ARG A 121 -15.28 9.52 -3.73
N GLY A 122 -14.23 8.76 -3.45
CA GLY A 122 -14.08 8.02 -2.20
C GLY A 122 -12.66 7.93 -1.69
N TYR A 123 -12.49 7.22 -0.58
CA TYR A 123 -11.19 6.97 0.04
C TYR A 123 -10.75 5.53 -0.15
N ARG A 124 -9.45 5.35 -0.45
CA ARG A 124 -8.79 4.05 -0.56
C ARG A 124 -7.56 3.96 0.33
N MET A 125 -7.21 2.76 0.74
CA MET A 125 -5.97 2.41 1.42
C MET A 125 -5.25 1.33 0.60
N ASP A 126 -3.93 1.27 0.71
CA ASP A 126 -3.20 0.13 0.15
C ASP A 126 -3.65 -1.17 0.86
N PRO A 127 -4.00 -2.24 0.13
CA PRO A 127 -4.50 -3.49 0.73
C PRO A 127 -3.60 -4.06 1.83
N ALA A 128 -2.27 -3.93 1.69
CA ALA A 128 -1.33 -4.43 2.69
C ALA A 128 -1.39 -3.61 4.00
N ASP A 129 -1.69 -2.31 3.93
CA ASP A 129 -1.96 -1.53 5.15
C ASP A 129 -3.32 -1.87 5.73
N ALA A 130 -4.32 -2.09 4.88
CA ALA A 130 -5.68 -2.39 5.30
C ALA A 130 -5.72 -3.64 6.18
N GLU A 131 -5.03 -4.72 5.77
CA GLU A 131 -4.89 -5.94 6.57
C GLU A 131 -4.32 -5.66 7.97
N ILE A 132 -3.27 -4.83 8.06
CA ILE A 132 -2.64 -4.48 9.34
C ILE A 132 -3.57 -3.63 10.21
N VAL A 133 -4.36 -2.72 9.62
CA VAL A 133 -5.37 -1.93 10.34
C VAL A 133 -6.42 -2.85 10.96
N LEU A 134 -6.97 -3.79 10.18
CA LEU A 134 -8.00 -4.73 10.64
C LEU A 134 -7.48 -5.66 11.74
N GLN A 135 -6.24 -6.14 11.64
CA GLN A 135 -5.60 -6.93 12.69
C GLN A 135 -5.41 -6.14 14.00
N ARG A 136 -5.13 -4.83 13.89
CA ARG A 136 -4.84 -3.97 15.05
C ARG A 136 -6.09 -3.54 15.81
N TRP A 137 -7.17 -3.24 15.09
CA TRP A 137 -8.43 -2.75 15.63
C TRP A 137 -9.57 -3.70 15.26
N PRO A 138 -9.62 -4.91 15.84
CA PRO A 138 -10.73 -5.82 15.57
C PRO A 138 -12.06 -5.18 15.98
N VAL A 139 -13.09 -5.40 15.16
CA VAL A 139 -14.47 -5.00 15.47
C VAL A 139 -14.85 -5.60 16.82
N ARG A 140 -15.25 -4.75 17.77
CA ARG A 140 -15.80 -5.15 19.08
C ARG A 140 -17.31 -5.26 19.01
#